data_AF-A0A2D8BZB4-F1
#
_entry.id   AF-A0A2D8BZB4-F1
#
_cell.length_a   1.000
_cell.length_b   1.000
_cell.length_c   1.000
_cell.angle_alpha   90.00
_cell.angle_beta   90.00
_cell.angle_gamma   90.00
#
_symmetry.space_group_name_H-M   'P 1'
#
loop_
_entity.id
_entity.type
_entity.pdbx_description
1 polymer ?
#
loop_
_entity_poly.entity_id
_entity_poly.type
_entity_poly.pdbx_seq_one_letter_code
_entity_poly.pdbx_strand_id
1 'polypeptide(L)'
;MVLDIPDNMYRQVTGQRLQPTQSLSQMNEAAMLALSQQGNQNLSHAALVEQAVAQQQMQAMGQQKNLEVPKVNFYPSTHPDPRKARKQDIKQAYKLLRPTKRSILDPRRWLGSKYRYTKDTGTCVIDGCNVKELIEYDNLYARITDEETGRSLWDMYWQNPVTGQTEAFVAREGVTSGRRMKGTYCPEHLHLYHLLCKWEAEQEREDEMKPSRFRDKMKKGVSLVTVPVSIMSQKQGPTHSLVQKYETFFTEIEKDAIKSKGINVWHIPNPETGNNDITMVQFDMRMFQKELLEASMPTPAFQALLNQQPQTQTPPPPTQEVAQ
;
A
#
# COMPACT_ATOMS: atom_id res chain seq x y z
N MET A 1 29.09 12.42 13.43
CA MET A 1 28.09 12.61 14.50
C MET A 1 27.28 11.33 14.59
N VAL A 2 27.70 10.47 15.50
CA VAL A 2 27.03 9.22 15.86
C VAL A 2 25.78 9.61 16.63
N LEU A 3 24.61 9.14 16.19
CA LEU A 3 23.36 9.40 16.89
C LEU A 3 23.33 8.50 18.12
N ASP A 4 23.48 9.11 19.30
CA ASP A 4 23.13 8.49 20.58
C ASP A 4 21.62 8.24 20.61
N ILE A 5 21.23 7.01 20.31
CA ILE A 5 19.93 6.43 20.64
C ILE A 5 20.01 6.05 22.12
N PRO A 6 19.03 6.35 22.99
CA PRO A 6 19.14 6.09 24.42
C PRO A 6 19.11 4.58 24.71
N ASP A 7 20.31 4.01 24.75
CA ASP A 7 20.77 2.64 25.07
C ASP A 7 20.28 2.10 26.44
N ASN A 8 19.54 2.92 27.20
CA ASN A 8 19.33 2.73 28.63
C ASN A 8 18.25 1.67 28.97
N MET A 9 17.22 1.52 28.13
CA MET A 9 16.11 0.57 28.38
C MET A 9 16.34 -0.81 27.77
N TYR A 10 16.98 -0.92 26.60
CA TYR A 10 17.37 -2.22 26.03
C TYR A 10 18.33 -2.96 26.96
N ARG A 11 19.24 -2.23 27.60
CA ARG A 11 20.13 -2.74 28.64
C ARG A 11 19.39 -3.23 29.88
N GLN A 12 18.29 -2.60 30.27
CA GLN A 12 17.48 -3.02 31.42
C GLN A 12 16.73 -4.33 31.15
N VAL A 13 16.27 -4.55 29.92
CA VAL A 13 15.47 -5.74 29.55
C VAL A 13 16.36 -6.93 29.13
N THR A 14 17.46 -6.69 28.43
CA THR A 14 18.28 -7.76 27.81
C THR A 14 19.69 -7.89 28.40
N GLY A 15 20.12 -6.93 29.23
CA GLY A 15 21.49 -6.88 29.74
C GLY A 15 22.56 -6.51 28.69
N GLN A 16 22.19 -6.34 27.42
CA GLN A 16 23.12 -6.01 26.32
C GLN A 16 22.86 -4.60 25.79
N ARG A 17 23.86 -4.00 25.12
CA ARG A 17 23.68 -2.77 24.32
C ARG A 17 23.14 -3.15 22.96
N LEU A 18 22.26 -2.31 22.38
CA LEU A 18 21.85 -2.46 20.98
C LEU A 18 23.08 -2.18 20.11
N GLN A 19 23.68 -3.22 19.55
CA GLN A 19 24.72 -3.01 18.56
C GLN A 19 24.06 -2.41 17.30
N PRO A 20 24.57 -1.31 16.74
CA PRO A 20 24.01 -0.68 15.53
C PRO A 20 24.02 -1.61 14.29
N THR A 21 24.61 -2.80 14.40
CA THR A 21 24.72 -3.85 13.38
C THR A 21 23.74 -5.02 13.58
N GLN A 22 22.96 -5.08 14.65
CA GLN A 22 22.03 -6.21 14.86
C GLN A 22 20.78 -6.09 13.99
N SER A 23 20.52 -7.11 13.16
CA SER A 23 19.30 -7.25 12.37
C SER A 23 18.04 -7.33 13.22
N LEU A 24 16.91 -6.80 12.73
CA LEU A 24 15.58 -7.20 13.22
C LEU A 24 15.43 -8.73 13.18
N SER A 25 15.87 -9.38 12.09
CA SER A 25 15.88 -10.84 11.95
C SER A 25 16.77 -11.60 12.96
N GLN A 26 17.59 -10.91 13.75
CA GLN A 26 18.47 -11.49 14.78
C GLN A 26 18.05 -11.06 16.19
N MET A 27 16.99 -10.26 16.32
CA MET A 27 16.47 -9.85 17.62
C MET A 27 15.69 -11.00 18.25
N ASN A 28 15.85 -11.16 19.55
CA ASN A 28 15.05 -12.09 20.32
C ASN A 28 13.58 -11.65 20.34
N GLU A 29 12.64 -12.59 20.44
CA GLU A 29 11.19 -12.32 20.45
C GLU A 29 10.80 -11.32 21.55
N ALA A 30 11.42 -11.44 22.73
CA ALA A 30 11.24 -10.49 23.83
C ALA A 30 11.68 -9.05 23.48
N ALA A 31 12.71 -8.90 22.64
CA ALA A 31 13.17 -7.58 22.18
C ALA A 31 12.22 -7.00 21.11
N MET A 32 11.67 -7.84 20.24
CA MET A 32 10.64 -7.40 19.27
C MET A 32 9.36 -6.98 19.97
N LEU A 33 8.93 -7.72 21.00
CA LEU A 33 7.79 -7.35 21.84
C LEU A 33 8.04 -6.02 22.56
N ALA A 34 9.21 -5.83 23.16
CA ALA A 34 9.57 -4.57 23.82
C ALA A 34 9.57 -3.38 22.84
N LEU A 35 10.06 -3.57 21.62
CA LEU A 35 10.02 -2.53 20.57
C LEU A 35 8.59 -2.20 20.14
N SER A 36 7.74 -3.20 19.97
CA SER A 36 6.32 -2.99 19.61
C SER A 36 5.54 -2.23 20.68
N GLN A 37 5.91 -2.36 21.95
CA GLN A 37 5.28 -1.65 23.06
C GLN A 37 5.81 -0.21 23.22
N GLN A 38 6.99 0.10 22.68
CA GLN A 38 7.71 1.35 22.98
C GLN A 38 7.59 2.46 21.92
N GLY A 39 6.86 2.26 20.82
CA GLY A 39 6.78 3.31 19.80
C GLY A 39 5.73 3.06 18.73
N ASN A 40 4.84 4.04 18.56
CA ASN A 40 3.82 4.13 17.51
C ASN A 40 2.80 2.97 17.52
N GLN A 41 1.55 3.24 17.94
CA GLN A 41 0.48 2.23 18.02
C GLN A 41 0.22 1.49 16.70
N ASN A 42 0.63 2.06 15.57
CA ASN A 42 0.44 1.48 14.23
C ASN A 42 1.58 0.54 13.81
N LEU A 43 2.61 0.36 14.63
CA LEU A 43 3.62 -0.66 14.41
C LEU A 43 3.38 -1.80 15.40
N SER A 44 2.46 -2.69 15.02
CA SER A 44 2.10 -3.83 15.84
C SER A 44 3.29 -4.79 16.00
N HIS A 45 3.24 -5.60 17.05
CA HIS A 45 4.18 -6.72 17.20
C HIS A 45 4.18 -7.61 15.95
N ALA A 46 3.01 -7.81 15.36
CA ALA A 46 2.84 -8.62 14.16
C ALA A 46 3.57 -8.01 12.96
N ALA A 47 3.50 -6.69 12.74
CA ALA A 47 4.20 -6.02 11.65
C ALA A 47 5.73 -6.13 11.78
N LEU A 48 6.26 -6.05 13.01
CA LEU A 48 7.68 -6.27 13.28
C LEU A 48 8.10 -7.72 13.05
N VAL A 49 7.29 -8.68 13.48
CA VAL A 49 7.54 -10.10 13.24
C VAL A 49 7.49 -10.41 11.76
N GLU A 50 6.51 -9.89 11.03
CA GLU A 50 6.38 -10.06 9.58
C GLU A 50 7.60 -9.51 8.85
N GLN A 51 8.08 -8.32 9.23
CA GLN A 51 9.31 -7.77 8.68
C GLN A 51 10.53 -8.66 9.01
N ALA A 52 10.63 -9.20 10.22
CA ALA A 52 11.70 -10.12 10.60
C ALA A 52 11.66 -11.43 9.80
N VAL A 53 10.45 -11.98 9.58
CA VAL A 53 10.21 -13.19 8.77
C VAL A 53 10.57 -12.94 7.30
N ALA A 54 10.11 -11.83 6.74
CA ALA A 54 10.44 -11.42 5.37
C ALA A 54 11.96 -11.31 5.19
N GLN A 55 12.66 -10.69 6.13
CA GLN A 55 14.13 -10.57 6.12
C GLN A 55 14.84 -11.93 6.21
N GLN A 56 14.36 -12.85 7.05
CA GLN A 56 14.96 -14.18 7.18
C GLN A 56 14.79 -14.99 5.88
N GLN A 57 13.61 -14.96 5.28
CA GLN A 57 13.34 -15.70 4.05
C GLN A 57 14.13 -15.14 2.86
N MET A 58 14.21 -13.83 2.76
CA MET A 58 15.05 -13.17 1.75
C MET A 58 16.53 -13.54 1.89
N GLN A 59 17.04 -13.63 3.11
CA GLN A 59 18.42 -14.07 3.37
C GLN A 59 18.62 -15.53 2.96
N ALA A 60 17.66 -16.41 3.27
CA ALA A 60 17.71 -17.82 2.87
C ALA A 60 17.75 -17.97 1.33
N MET A 61 16.93 -17.21 0.61
CA MET A 61 16.92 -17.19 -0.85
C MET A 61 18.20 -16.60 -1.45
N GLY A 62 18.69 -15.50 -0.87
CA GLY A 62 19.95 -14.89 -1.27
C GLY A 62 21.14 -15.85 -1.14
N GLN A 63 21.19 -16.64 -0.06
CA GLN A 63 22.21 -17.66 0.16
C GLN A 63 22.09 -18.85 -0.80
N GLN A 64 20.87 -19.32 -1.09
CA GLN A 64 20.66 -20.47 -1.98
C GLN A 64 21.03 -20.18 -3.44
N LYS A 65 20.85 -18.94 -3.90
CA LYS A 65 20.95 -18.58 -5.32
C LYS A 65 22.00 -17.51 -5.62
N ASN A 66 22.81 -17.11 -4.64
CA ASN A 66 23.79 -16.02 -4.75
C ASN A 66 23.17 -14.69 -5.21
N LEU A 67 21.93 -14.41 -4.80
CA LEU A 67 21.24 -13.16 -5.09
C LEU A 67 21.51 -12.15 -3.96
N GLU A 68 21.94 -10.95 -4.32
CA GLU A 68 22.13 -9.86 -3.35
C GLU A 68 20.76 -9.29 -2.96
N VAL A 69 20.21 -9.79 -1.85
CA VAL A 69 18.95 -9.27 -1.32
C VAL A 69 19.24 -8.17 -0.28
N PRO A 70 18.84 -6.92 -0.54
CA PRO A 70 19.10 -5.79 0.33
C PRO A 70 18.28 -5.89 1.63
N LYS A 71 18.92 -5.60 2.75
CA LYS A 71 18.28 -5.59 4.07
C LYS A 71 18.04 -4.16 4.55
N VAL A 72 16.79 -3.86 4.90
CA VAL A 72 16.40 -2.54 5.40
C VAL A 72 16.46 -2.54 6.92
N ASN A 73 17.46 -1.85 7.47
CA ASN A 73 17.58 -1.65 8.91
C ASN A 73 16.69 -0.47 9.35
N PHE A 74 15.39 -0.72 9.48
CA PHE A 74 14.45 0.21 10.09
C PHE A 74 14.33 -0.08 11.59
N TYR A 75 14.33 0.96 12.42
CA TYR A 75 14.13 0.84 13.86
C TYR A 75 13.07 1.85 14.27
N PRO A 76 11.98 1.41 14.91
CA PRO A 76 10.94 2.31 15.38
C PRO A 76 11.46 3.29 16.44
N SER A 77 10.95 4.51 16.44
CA SER A 77 11.28 5.52 17.44
C SER A 77 10.71 5.15 18.81
N THR A 78 11.55 5.19 19.83
CA THR A 78 11.18 4.92 21.23
C THR A 78 10.69 6.17 21.97
N HIS A 79 10.17 7.17 21.24
CA HIS A 79 9.77 8.43 21.86
C HIS A 79 8.46 8.25 22.65
N PRO A 80 8.35 8.75 23.90
CA PRO A 80 7.18 8.51 24.76
C PRO A 80 5.88 9.11 24.22
N ASP A 81 5.96 10.27 23.55
CA ASP A 81 4.82 10.86 22.82
C ASP A 81 4.69 10.18 21.44
N PRO A 82 3.55 9.49 21.15
CA PRO A 82 3.35 8.75 19.91
C PRO A 82 3.39 9.65 18.67
N ARG A 83 3.01 10.93 18.79
CA ARG A 83 3.03 11.88 17.66
C ARG A 83 4.46 12.23 17.26
N LYS A 84 5.32 12.42 18.25
CA LYS A 84 6.73 12.70 18.03
C LYS A 84 7.47 11.45 17.55
N ALA A 85 7.11 10.27 18.07
CA ALA A 85 7.63 8.99 17.60
C ALA A 85 7.34 8.81 16.10
N ARG A 86 6.07 8.96 15.70
CA ARG A 86 5.66 8.85 14.29
C ARG A 86 6.36 9.86 13.39
N LYS A 87 6.54 11.11 13.83
CA LYS A 87 7.30 12.12 13.08
C LYS A 87 8.77 11.74 12.90
N GLN A 88 9.36 11.03 13.85
CA GLN A 88 10.72 10.51 13.73
C GLN A 88 10.76 9.31 12.78
N ASP A 89 9.82 8.39 12.90
CA ASP A 89 9.66 7.23 12.01
C ASP A 89 9.51 7.65 10.55
N ILE A 90 8.61 8.60 10.28
CA ILE A 90 8.40 9.18 8.95
C ILE A 90 9.70 9.76 8.41
N LYS A 91 10.43 10.56 9.22
CA LYS A 91 11.71 11.15 8.79
C LYS A 91 12.77 10.07 8.49
N GLN A 92 12.81 9.01 9.28
CA GLN A 92 13.72 7.88 9.08
C GLN A 92 13.36 7.11 7.81
N ALA A 93 12.08 6.81 7.60
CA ALA A 93 11.60 6.14 6.39
C ALA A 93 11.91 6.98 5.15
N TYR A 94 11.66 8.29 5.15
CA TYR A 94 12.07 9.18 4.06
C TYR A 94 13.58 9.17 3.80
N LYS A 95 14.40 8.99 4.83
CA LYS A 95 15.86 8.92 4.68
C LYS A 95 16.28 7.62 4.02
N LEU A 96 15.66 6.50 4.42
CA LEU A 96 15.96 5.16 3.90
C LEU A 96 15.39 4.94 2.49
N LEU A 97 14.21 5.49 2.20
CA LEU A 97 13.54 5.34 0.91
C LEU A 97 14.02 6.31 -0.18
N ARG A 98 14.93 7.23 0.16
CA ARG A 98 15.47 8.21 -0.78
C ARG A 98 16.30 7.51 -1.85
N PRO A 99 15.99 7.71 -3.14
CA PRO A 99 16.77 7.14 -4.22
C PRO A 99 18.24 7.54 -4.16
N THR A 100 19.13 6.59 -4.45
CA THR A 100 20.58 6.81 -4.35
C THR A 100 21.04 7.77 -5.45
N LYS A 101 21.58 8.92 -5.02
CA LYS A 101 22.13 9.95 -5.90
C LYS A 101 23.57 9.62 -6.26
N ARG A 102 23.98 9.99 -7.47
CA ARG A 102 25.39 9.94 -7.87
C ARG A 102 26.18 10.98 -7.09
N SER A 103 27.47 10.71 -6.89
CA SER A 103 28.41 11.69 -6.33
C SER A 103 28.32 13.01 -7.09
N ILE A 104 28.52 14.14 -6.40
CA ILE A 104 28.55 15.47 -7.03
C ILE A 104 29.69 15.54 -8.07
N LEU A 105 30.76 14.77 -7.86
CA LEU A 105 31.94 14.70 -8.71
C LEU A 105 31.81 13.68 -9.86
N ASP A 106 30.72 12.92 -9.95
CA ASP A 106 30.52 11.97 -11.05
C ASP A 106 30.18 12.75 -12.34
N PRO A 107 30.98 12.66 -13.43
CA PRO A 107 30.72 13.40 -14.66
C PRO A 107 29.36 13.07 -15.27
N ARG A 108 28.82 11.86 -15.05
CA ARG A 108 27.49 11.47 -15.53
C ARG A 108 26.36 12.26 -14.87
N ARG A 109 26.60 12.78 -13.66
CA ARG A 109 25.63 13.64 -12.97
C ARG A 109 25.50 14.99 -13.67
N TRP A 110 26.58 15.49 -14.25
CA TRP A 110 26.60 16.76 -14.97
C TRP A 110 25.96 16.62 -16.37
N LEU A 111 25.96 15.40 -16.91
CA LEU A 111 25.25 15.01 -18.13
C LEU A 111 23.76 14.67 -17.90
N GLY A 112 23.18 15.06 -16.76
CA GLY A 112 21.74 14.93 -16.47
C GLY A 112 21.31 13.63 -15.77
N SER A 113 22.20 12.66 -15.54
CA SER A 113 21.88 11.44 -14.81
C SER A 113 22.10 11.63 -13.30
N LYS A 114 21.17 12.30 -12.61
CA LYS A 114 21.29 12.58 -11.15
C LYS A 114 21.31 11.34 -10.25
N TYR A 115 20.56 10.30 -10.62
CA TYR A 115 20.35 9.10 -9.81
C TYR A 115 21.15 7.91 -10.34
N ARG A 116 21.57 7.02 -9.44
CA ARG A 116 22.50 5.91 -9.78
C ARG A 116 21.80 4.76 -10.49
N TYR A 117 20.62 4.40 -10.01
CA TYR A 117 19.90 3.17 -10.38
C TYR A 117 18.65 3.44 -11.23
N THR A 118 18.63 4.54 -11.97
CA THR A 118 17.47 4.94 -12.80
C THR A 118 17.68 4.52 -14.24
N LYS A 119 17.62 3.21 -14.48
CA LYS A 119 17.88 2.59 -15.79
C LYS A 119 16.59 2.01 -16.38
N ASP A 120 15.97 1.11 -15.64
CA ASP A 120 14.82 0.29 -16.03
C ASP A 120 13.83 0.16 -14.87
N THR A 121 12.61 -0.31 -15.15
CA THR A 121 11.55 -0.47 -14.14
C THR A 121 11.76 -1.67 -13.21
N GLY A 122 12.66 -2.60 -13.56
CA GLY A 122 12.96 -3.82 -12.80
C GLY A 122 14.12 -3.67 -11.81
N THR A 123 14.73 -2.49 -11.69
CA THR A 123 15.83 -2.24 -10.74
C THR A 123 15.35 -1.39 -9.57
N CYS A 124 15.77 -1.75 -8.36
CA CYS A 124 15.48 -0.95 -7.18
C CYS A 124 16.29 0.37 -7.17
N VAL A 125 15.60 1.50 -6.95
CA VAL A 125 16.22 2.83 -7.03
C VAL A 125 17.12 3.20 -5.84
N ILE A 126 17.09 2.42 -4.76
CA ILE A 126 17.80 2.69 -3.50
C ILE A 126 19.11 1.89 -3.47
N ASP A 127 19.02 0.57 -3.51
CA ASP A 127 20.16 -0.34 -3.38
C ASP A 127 20.75 -0.78 -4.73
N GLY A 128 19.94 -0.81 -5.80
CA GLY A 128 20.32 -1.31 -7.11
C GLY A 128 20.02 -2.79 -7.33
N CYS A 129 19.27 -3.43 -6.44
CA CYS A 129 18.85 -4.83 -6.55
C CYS A 129 18.00 -5.07 -7.81
N ASN A 130 18.21 -6.20 -8.48
CA ASN A 130 17.46 -6.62 -9.65
C ASN A 130 16.14 -7.29 -9.22
N VAL A 131 15.09 -6.49 -9.16
CA VAL A 131 13.75 -6.91 -8.74
C VAL A 131 13.10 -7.82 -9.78
N LYS A 132 13.41 -7.64 -11.07
CA LYS A 132 12.84 -8.47 -12.14
C LYS A 132 13.22 -9.95 -11.93
N GLU A 133 14.50 -10.19 -11.71
CA GLU A 133 15.03 -11.52 -11.45
C GLU A 133 14.48 -12.10 -10.14
N LEU A 134 14.33 -11.25 -9.11
CA LEU A 134 13.74 -11.67 -7.83
C LEU A 134 12.31 -12.20 -8.00
N ILE A 135 11.47 -11.49 -8.76
CA ILE A 135 10.07 -11.86 -9.02
C ILE A 135 9.95 -13.14 -9.86
N GLU A 136 10.84 -13.34 -10.84
CA GLU A 136 10.83 -14.54 -11.68
C GLU A 136 11.02 -15.83 -10.86
N TYR A 137 11.78 -15.75 -9.76
CA TYR A 137 12.00 -16.90 -8.88
C TYR A 137 10.92 -17.04 -7.81
N ASP A 138 10.62 -15.97 -7.08
CA ASP A 138 9.62 -15.99 -6.00
C ASP A 138 9.02 -14.60 -5.81
N ASN A 139 7.69 -14.53 -5.76
CA ASN A 139 7.00 -13.27 -5.56
C ASN A 139 6.94 -12.93 -4.06
N LEU A 140 8.06 -12.44 -3.53
CA LEU A 140 8.16 -11.99 -2.13
C LEU A 140 7.16 -10.88 -1.79
N TYR A 141 6.73 -10.09 -2.77
CA TYR A 141 5.70 -9.06 -2.57
C TYR A 141 4.32 -9.65 -2.24
N ALA A 142 4.02 -10.85 -2.74
CA ALA A 142 2.74 -11.52 -2.47
C ALA A 142 2.65 -12.08 -1.03
N ARG A 143 3.80 -12.29 -0.39
CA ARG A 143 3.89 -12.86 0.97
C ARG A 143 3.75 -11.82 2.06
N ILE A 144 4.15 -10.58 1.77
CA ILE A 144 4.02 -9.47 2.69
C ILE A 144 2.59 -8.93 2.55
N THR A 145 1.81 -9.07 3.61
CA THR A 145 0.40 -8.75 3.68
C THR A 145 0.14 -7.60 4.63
N ASP A 146 -0.76 -6.72 4.26
CA ASP A 146 -1.21 -5.69 5.17
C ASP A 146 -2.24 -6.26 6.16
N GLU A 147 -1.98 -6.11 7.46
CA GLU A 147 -2.86 -6.57 8.54
C GLU A 147 -4.27 -5.95 8.50
N GLU A 148 -4.38 -4.70 8.06
CA GLU A 148 -5.65 -3.97 8.07
C GLU A 148 -6.57 -4.39 6.92
N THR A 149 -5.99 -4.56 5.72
CA THR A 149 -6.76 -4.88 4.51
C THR A 149 -6.73 -6.35 4.13
N GLY A 150 -5.80 -7.14 4.69
CA GLY A 150 -5.54 -8.52 4.33
C GLY A 150 -4.97 -8.70 2.91
N ARG A 151 -4.61 -7.61 2.23
CA ARG A 151 -4.10 -7.64 0.85
C ARG A 151 -2.58 -7.72 0.84
N SER A 152 -2.02 -8.37 -0.17
CA SER A 152 -0.56 -8.40 -0.33
C SER A 152 -0.02 -7.09 -0.91
N LEU A 153 1.28 -6.81 -0.70
CA LEU A 153 1.93 -5.67 -1.36
C LEU A 153 1.86 -5.77 -2.89
N TRP A 154 1.87 -6.99 -3.43
CA TRP A 154 1.67 -7.22 -4.85
C TRP A 154 0.30 -6.71 -5.30
N ASP A 155 -0.77 -7.09 -4.61
CA ASP A 155 -2.13 -6.67 -5.00
C ASP A 155 -2.35 -5.17 -4.83
N MET A 156 -1.71 -4.56 -3.84
CA MET A 156 -1.87 -3.12 -3.57
C MET A 156 -1.09 -2.22 -4.52
N TYR A 157 0.12 -2.61 -4.93
CA TYR A 157 1.06 -1.72 -5.62
C TYR A 157 1.47 -2.17 -7.01
N TRP A 158 1.32 -3.46 -7.33
CA TRP A 158 1.65 -4.01 -8.64
C TRP A 158 0.44 -4.22 -9.54
N GLN A 159 -0.76 -3.86 -9.07
CA GLN A 159 -1.97 -3.87 -9.88
C GLN A 159 -2.43 -2.43 -10.15
N ASN A 160 -2.73 -2.13 -11.40
CA ASN A 160 -3.32 -0.87 -11.75
C ASN A 160 -4.78 -0.84 -11.26
N PRO A 161 -5.19 0.15 -10.44
CA PRO A 161 -6.51 0.16 -9.82
C PRO A 161 -7.66 0.35 -10.80
N VAL A 162 -7.39 0.87 -12.00
CA VAL A 162 -8.43 1.11 -13.03
C VAL A 162 -8.54 -0.08 -13.98
N THR A 163 -7.42 -0.64 -14.42
CA THR A 163 -7.40 -1.69 -15.45
C THR A 163 -7.26 -3.10 -14.89
N GLY A 164 -6.86 -3.25 -13.62
CA GLY A 164 -6.55 -4.55 -13.01
C GLY A 164 -5.31 -5.24 -13.58
N GLN A 165 -4.60 -4.62 -14.52
CA GLN A 165 -3.40 -5.18 -15.12
C GLN A 165 -2.21 -5.07 -14.18
N THR A 166 -1.33 -6.06 -14.21
CA THR A 166 -0.07 -6.02 -13.46
C THR A 166 0.89 -5.00 -14.07
N GLU A 167 1.17 -3.94 -13.33
CA GLU A 167 2.08 -2.86 -13.69
C GLU A 167 3.10 -2.67 -12.57
N ALA A 168 4.39 -2.59 -12.91
CA ALA A 168 5.44 -2.43 -11.91
C ALA A 168 5.28 -1.12 -11.13
N PHE A 169 5.43 -1.18 -9.80
CA PHE A 169 5.43 0.01 -8.98
C PHE A 169 6.54 0.97 -9.40
N VAL A 170 6.19 2.24 -9.64
CA VAL A 170 7.12 3.27 -10.11
C VAL A 170 7.51 4.21 -8.98
N ALA A 171 8.77 4.15 -8.55
CA ALA A 171 9.30 5.02 -7.49
C ALA A 171 9.37 6.50 -7.92
N ARG A 172 9.38 7.41 -6.95
CA ARG A 172 9.45 8.86 -7.17
C ARG A 172 10.67 9.49 -6.52
N GLU A 173 11.12 10.62 -7.07
CA GLU A 173 12.29 11.34 -6.56
C GLU A 173 12.19 11.74 -5.07
N GLY A 174 10.98 12.12 -4.64
CA GLY A 174 10.66 12.54 -3.28
C GLY A 174 9.94 11.46 -2.47
N VAL A 175 10.08 10.18 -2.83
CA VAL A 175 9.38 9.02 -2.23
C VAL A 175 7.87 9.04 -2.53
N THR A 176 7.12 9.98 -1.95
CA THR A 176 5.67 10.15 -2.16
C THR A 176 5.36 11.26 -3.17
N SER A 177 6.28 12.21 -3.34
CA SER A 177 6.14 13.38 -4.21
C SER A 177 7.22 13.46 -5.28
N GLY A 178 7.05 14.38 -6.24
CA GLY A 178 8.03 14.65 -7.30
C GLY A 178 7.85 13.79 -8.56
N ARG A 179 8.88 13.81 -9.41
CA ARG A 179 8.86 13.14 -10.71
C ARG A 179 8.93 11.62 -10.56
N ARG A 180 8.19 10.91 -11.41
CA ARG A 180 8.28 9.45 -11.57
C ARG A 180 9.67 9.07 -12.12
N MET A 181 10.28 8.07 -11.52
CA MET A 181 11.59 7.55 -11.91
C MET A 181 11.44 6.32 -12.81
N LYS A 182 12.51 5.95 -13.53
CA LYS A 182 12.59 4.65 -14.18
C LYS A 182 13.23 3.66 -13.20
N GLY A 183 12.41 3.05 -12.36
CA GLY A 183 12.82 2.08 -11.33
C GLY A 183 11.77 1.87 -10.25
N THR A 184 11.94 0.80 -9.49
CA THR A 184 10.99 0.33 -8.49
C THR A 184 11.63 0.26 -7.09
N TYR A 185 10.92 -0.31 -6.12
CA TYR A 185 11.44 -0.65 -4.79
C TYR A 185 11.54 -2.18 -4.65
N CYS A 186 12.59 -2.67 -4.00
CA CYS A 186 12.66 -4.07 -3.59
C CYS A 186 11.58 -4.38 -2.52
N PRO A 187 11.26 -5.64 -2.23
CA PRO A 187 10.16 -6.01 -1.32
C PRO A 187 10.18 -5.29 0.02
N GLU A 188 11.34 -5.23 0.69
CA GLU A 188 11.47 -4.52 1.98
C GLU A 188 11.30 -3.00 1.85
N HIS A 189 11.88 -2.40 0.82
CA HIS A 189 11.72 -0.96 0.59
C HIS A 189 10.27 -0.63 0.24
N LEU A 190 9.57 -1.51 -0.46
CA LEU A 190 8.14 -1.34 -0.74
C LEU A 190 7.29 -1.53 0.51
N HIS A 191 7.64 -2.47 1.38
CA HIS A 191 7.00 -2.63 2.69
C HIS A 191 7.18 -1.39 3.57
N LEU A 192 8.40 -0.86 3.68
CA LEU A 192 8.67 0.38 4.42
C LEU A 192 7.95 1.58 3.79
N TYR A 193 7.82 1.62 2.46
CA TYR A 193 7.03 2.63 1.77
C TYR A 193 5.53 2.53 2.11
N HIS A 194 4.98 1.32 2.18
CA HIS A 194 3.60 1.10 2.61
C HIS A 194 3.37 1.59 4.04
N LEU A 195 4.25 1.23 4.98
CA LEU A 195 4.22 1.73 6.36
C LEU A 195 4.32 3.26 6.43
N LEU A 196 5.18 3.87 5.61
CA LEU A 196 5.29 5.32 5.51
C LEU A 196 3.96 5.94 5.10
N CYS A 197 3.30 5.43 4.06
CA CYS A 197 2.01 5.94 3.61
C CYS A 197 0.95 5.86 4.72
N LYS A 198 0.91 4.78 5.50
CA LYS A 198 0.04 4.66 6.67
C LYS A 198 0.33 5.72 7.73
N TRP A 199 1.60 5.92 8.07
CA TRP A 199 1.98 6.93 9.07
C TRP A 199 1.66 8.35 8.61
N GLU A 200 1.82 8.65 7.32
CA GLU A 200 1.44 9.94 6.77
C GLU A 200 -0.06 10.17 6.81
N ALA A 201 -0.86 9.19 6.38
CA ALA A 201 -2.32 9.28 6.41
C ALA A 201 -2.84 9.49 7.84
N GLU A 202 -2.27 8.77 8.81
CA GLU A 202 -2.64 8.91 10.20
C GLU A 202 -2.19 10.25 10.80
N GLN A 203 -0.98 10.73 10.44
CA GLN A 203 -0.53 12.04 10.87
C GLN A 203 -1.42 13.16 10.27
N GLU A 204 -1.82 13.02 9.01
CA GLU A 204 -2.74 13.96 8.36
C GLU A 204 -4.11 13.95 9.06
N ARG A 205 -4.70 12.79 9.30
CA ARG A 205 -5.97 12.62 10.05
C ARG A 205 -5.91 13.32 11.42
N GLU A 206 -4.82 13.13 12.14
CA GLU A 206 -4.59 13.75 13.44
C GLU A 206 -4.37 15.27 13.38
N ASP A 207 -3.68 15.76 12.35
CA ASP A 207 -3.48 17.18 12.11
C ASP A 207 -4.79 17.86 11.66
N GLU A 208 -5.67 17.14 10.96
CA GLU A 208 -7.01 17.60 10.58
C GLU A 208 -7.96 17.76 11.78
N MET A 209 -7.85 16.90 12.79
CA MET A 209 -8.64 16.99 14.03
C MET A 209 -8.25 18.18 14.93
N LYS A 210 -7.15 18.89 14.65
CA LYS A 210 -6.70 20.00 15.50
C LYS A 210 -7.48 21.30 15.21
N PRO A 211 -7.91 22.03 16.25
CA PRO A 211 -8.60 23.32 16.09
C PRO A 211 -7.69 24.43 15.50
N SER A 212 -6.35 24.26 15.51
CA SER A 212 -5.40 25.19 14.89
C SER A 212 -5.39 25.16 13.35
N ARG A 213 -6.14 24.24 12.72
CA ARG A 213 -6.27 24.03 11.27
C ARG A 213 -6.42 25.32 10.47
N PHE A 214 -7.27 26.24 10.93
CA PHE A 214 -7.55 27.47 10.21
C PHE A 214 -6.33 28.39 10.15
N ARG A 215 -5.63 28.57 11.27
CA ARG A 215 -4.44 29.44 11.32
C ARG A 215 -3.30 28.85 10.48
N ASP A 216 -3.13 27.53 10.49
CA ASP A 216 -2.04 26.88 9.76
C ASP A 216 -2.28 26.83 8.25
N LYS A 217 -3.53 26.63 7.81
CA LYS A 217 -3.89 26.68 6.37
C LYS A 217 -3.87 28.12 5.83
N MET A 218 -4.32 29.11 6.60
CA MET A 218 -4.20 30.52 6.25
C MET A 218 -2.74 30.98 6.12
N LYS A 219 -1.85 30.55 7.04
CA LYS A 219 -0.40 30.85 6.94
C LYS A 219 0.27 30.23 5.71
N LYS A 220 -0.26 29.11 5.20
CA LYS A 220 0.19 28.48 3.95
C LYS A 220 -0.41 29.12 2.70
N GLY A 221 -1.16 30.23 2.84
CA GLY A 221 -1.80 30.93 1.72
C GLY A 221 -3.00 30.19 1.13
N VAL A 222 -3.53 29.18 1.83
CA VAL A 222 -4.70 28.41 1.38
C VAL A 222 -5.94 28.98 2.05
N SER A 223 -6.77 29.68 1.29
CA SER A 223 -8.12 30.04 1.73
C SER A 223 -8.99 28.78 1.71
N LEU A 224 -9.58 28.43 2.86
CA LEU A 224 -10.63 27.42 2.86
C LEU A 224 -11.90 28.07 2.30
N VAL A 225 -12.24 27.70 1.08
CA VAL A 225 -13.62 27.83 0.61
C VAL A 225 -14.39 26.71 1.30
N THR A 226 -14.96 27.00 2.46
CA THR A 226 -16.05 26.18 3.00
C THR A 226 -17.18 26.28 2.01
N VAL A 227 -17.29 25.31 1.10
CA VAL A 227 -18.52 25.07 0.38
C VAL A 227 -19.53 24.70 1.47
N PRO A 228 -20.55 25.54 1.72
CA PRO A 228 -21.56 25.19 2.69
C PRO A 228 -22.23 23.90 2.20
N VAL A 229 -22.01 22.80 2.93
CA VAL A 229 -22.76 21.55 2.75
C VAL A 229 -24.21 21.71 3.24
N SER A 230 -24.69 22.95 3.39
CA SER A 230 -26.08 23.30 3.69
C SER A 230 -27.05 22.81 2.61
N ILE A 231 -26.56 22.37 1.45
CA ILE A 231 -27.39 21.73 0.40
C ILE A 231 -27.59 20.21 0.69
N MET A 232 -26.76 19.58 1.54
CA MET A 232 -26.93 18.17 1.94
C MET A 232 -27.36 18.00 3.41
N SER A 233 -27.63 19.10 4.10
CA SER A 233 -28.12 19.09 5.49
C SER A 233 -29.23 20.12 5.65
N GLN A 234 -30.29 20.01 4.85
CA GLN A 234 -31.58 20.41 5.39
C GLN A 234 -31.77 19.59 6.66
N LYS A 235 -31.80 20.28 7.80
CA LYS A 235 -32.15 19.69 9.10
C LYS A 235 -33.48 18.97 8.92
N GLN A 236 -33.43 17.66 8.74
CA GLN A 236 -34.59 16.80 8.90
C GLN A 236 -35.04 17.04 10.35
N GLY A 237 -36.30 17.44 10.52
CA GLY A 237 -36.92 17.48 11.84
C GLY A 237 -36.86 16.09 12.50
N PRO A 238 -37.35 15.94 13.74
CA PRO A 238 -37.43 14.63 14.38
C PRO A 238 -38.14 13.64 13.44
N THR A 239 -37.36 12.74 12.84
CA THR A 239 -37.87 11.69 11.96
C THR A 239 -38.70 10.73 12.80
N HIS A 240 -39.80 10.23 12.24
CA HIS A 240 -40.66 9.29 12.94
C HIS A 240 -39.85 8.03 13.34
N SER A 241 -40.07 7.48 14.53
CA SER A 241 -39.27 6.39 15.11
C SER A 241 -39.17 5.15 14.22
N LEU A 242 -40.20 4.88 13.42
CA LEU A 242 -40.19 3.79 12.43
C LEU A 242 -39.20 4.02 11.28
N VAL A 243 -38.97 5.27 10.87
CA VAL A 243 -38.03 5.61 9.78
C VAL A 243 -36.59 5.48 10.27
N GLN A 244 -36.31 5.89 11.51
CA GLN A 244 -34.99 5.74 12.14
C GLN A 244 -34.51 4.29 12.17
N LYS A 245 -35.42 3.34 12.37
CA LYS A 245 -35.09 1.90 12.33
C LYS A 245 -34.51 1.46 10.98
N TYR A 246 -34.93 2.10 9.88
CA TYR A 246 -34.52 1.75 8.52
C TYR A 246 -33.46 2.70 7.95
N GLU A 247 -32.93 3.62 8.74
CA GLU A 247 -31.90 4.58 8.30
C GLU A 247 -30.63 3.87 7.82
N THR A 248 -30.23 2.80 8.51
CA THR A 248 -29.12 1.94 8.10
C THR A 248 -29.38 1.27 6.76
N PHE A 249 -30.60 0.76 6.53
CA PHE A 249 -31.02 0.14 5.28
C PHE A 249 -30.95 1.13 4.10
N PHE A 250 -31.44 2.36 4.26
CA PHE A 250 -31.36 3.37 3.21
C PHE A 250 -29.91 3.77 2.90
N THR A 251 -29.07 3.89 3.94
CA THR A 251 -27.64 4.19 3.78
C THR A 251 -26.90 3.10 3.00
N GLU A 252 -27.22 1.83 3.24
CA GLU A 252 -26.62 0.70 2.53
C GLU A 252 -27.09 0.65 1.07
N ILE A 253 -28.38 0.85 0.83
CA ILE A 253 -28.95 0.89 -0.53
C ILE A 253 -28.40 2.05 -1.36
N GLU A 254 -28.19 3.23 -0.79
CA GLU A 254 -27.56 4.35 -1.49
C GLU A 254 -26.12 4.03 -1.89
N LYS A 255 -25.35 3.37 -1.02
CA LYS A 255 -23.99 2.92 -1.33
C LYS A 255 -23.98 1.88 -2.46
N ASP A 256 -24.96 0.99 -2.48
CA ASP A 256 -25.03 -0.07 -3.49
C ASP A 256 -25.60 0.43 -4.82
N ALA A 257 -26.49 1.42 -4.81
CA ALA A 257 -26.97 2.10 -6.01
C ALA A 257 -25.88 2.87 -6.77
N ILE A 258 -24.82 3.31 -6.07
CA ILE A 258 -23.64 3.89 -6.74
C ILE A 258 -22.86 2.81 -7.52
N LYS A 259 -22.89 1.56 -7.06
CA LYS A 259 -22.09 0.46 -7.61
C LYS A 259 -22.80 -0.32 -8.71
N SER A 260 -24.10 -0.59 -8.54
CA SER A 260 -24.91 -1.37 -9.48
C SER A 260 -25.90 -0.48 -10.20
N LYS A 261 -26.08 -0.72 -11.50
CA LYS A 261 -27.10 -0.01 -12.31
C LYS A 261 -28.50 -0.60 -12.11
N GLY A 262 -28.62 -1.65 -11.30
CA GLY A 262 -29.88 -2.32 -11.00
C GLY A 262 -30.69 -1.69 -9.86
N ILE A 263 -30.11 -0.79 -9.07
CA ILE A 263 -30.81 -0.12 -7.96
C ILE A 263 -31.06 1.33 -8.32
N ASN A 264 -32.32 1.75 -8.31
CA ASN A 264 -32.70 3.14 -8.50
C ASN A 264 -33.39 3.65 -7.24
N VAL A 265 -32.87 4.73 -6.66
CA VAL A 265 -33.46 5.41 -5.52
C VAL A 265 -33.98 6.75 -5.97
N TRP A 266 -35.30 6.95 -5.85
CA TRP A 266 -35.97 8.20 -6.21
C TRP A 266 -36.39 8.94 -4.96
N HIS A 267 -36.06 10.22 -4.89
CA HIS A 267 -36.49 11.14 -3.84
C HIS A 267 -37.49 12.12 -4.47
N ILE A 268 -38.74 12.09 -4.01
CA ILE A 268 -39.79 12.99 -4.47
C ILE A 268 -39.95 14.08 -3.40
N PRO A 269 -39.39 15.28 -3.62
CA PRO A 269 -39.56 16.38 -2.70
C PRO A 269 -40.98 16.92 -2.77
N ASN A 270 -41.49 17.37 -1.62
CA ASN A 270 -42.70 18.16 -1.55
C ASN A 270 -42.51 19.48 -2.31
N PRO A 271 -43.40 19.85 -3.23
CA PRO A 271 -43.28 21.09 -3.99
C PRO A 271 -43.39 22.35 -3.12
N GLU A 272 -44.00 22.27 -1.93
CA GLU A 272 -44.20 23.40 -1.02
C GLU A 272 -43.11 23.54 0.04
N THR A 273 -42.62 22.42 0.60
CA THR A 273 -41.63 22.45 1.69
C THR A 273 -40.19 22.17 1.23
N GLY A 274 -40.02 21.60 0.03
CA GLY A 274 -38.73 21.18 -0.50
C GLY A 274 -38.10 19.99 0.25
N ASN A 275 -38.78 19.45 1.28
CA ASN A 275 -38.32 18.27 1.99
C ASN A 275 -38.69 17.01 1.20
N ASN A 276 -37.87 15.97 1.31
CA ASN A 276 -38.15 14.68 0.68
C ASN A 276 -39.27 13.94 1.43
N ASP A 277 -40.47 13.89 0.85
CA ASP A 277 -41.65 13.27 1.45
C ASP A 277 -41.77 11.79 1.10
N ILE A 278 -41.32 11.41 -0.09
CA ILE A 278 -41.44 10.03 -0.59
C ILE A 278 -40.10 9.57 -1.17
N THR A 279 -39.54 8.52 -0.58
CA THR A 279 -38.41 7.78 -1.16
C THR A 279 -38.89 6.47 -1.75
N MET A 280 -38.60 6.23 -3.03
CA MET A 280 -38.92 4.98 -3.72
C MET A 280 -37.63 4.25 -4.11
N VAL A 281 -37.48 3.02 -3.61
CA VAL A 281 -36.39 2.13 -4.00
C VAL A 281 -36.91 1.12 -5.00
N GLN A 282 -36.31 1.09 -6.19
CA GLN A 282 -36.65 0.17 -7.25
C GLN A 282 -35.44 -0.72 -7.58
N PHE A 283 -35.67 -2.03 -7.56
CA PHE A 283 -34.69 -3.01 -8.01
C PHE A 283 -35.07 -3.54 -9.39
N ASP A 284 -34.30 -3.22 -10.43
CA ASP A 284 -34.49 -3.81 -11.76
C ASP A 284 -33.75 -5.15 -11.85
N MET A 285 -34.49 -6.23 -11.65
CA MET A 285 -33.98 -7.61 -11.70
C MET A 285 -33.32 -7.95 -13.04
N ARG A 286 -33.71 -7.30 -14.14
CA ARG A 286 -33.13 -7.58 -15.47
C ARG A 286 -31.71 -7.05 -15.56
N MET A 287 -31.44 -5.90 -14.95
CA MET A 287 -30.10 -5.34 -14.87
C MET A 287 -29.18 -6.19 -13.99
N PHE A 288 -29.70 -6.71 -12.88
CA PHE A 288 -28.93 -7.64 -12.04
C PHE A 288 -28.60 -8.95 -12.75
N GLN A 289 -29.55 -9.51 -13.50
CA GLN A 289 -29.29 -10.73 -14.30
C GLN A 289 -28.23 -10.47 -15.36
N LYS A 290 -28.24 -9.28 -16.00
CA LYS A 290 -27.21 -8.89 -16.95
C LYS A 290 -25.84 -8.71 -16.27
N GLU A 291 -25.76 -8.06 -15.13
CA GLU A 291 -24.52 -7.90 -14.35
C GLU A 291 -23.96 -9.26 -13.90
N LEU A 292 -24.82 -10.20 -13.47
CA LEU A 292 -24.42 -11.57 -13.13
C LEU A 292 -23.90 -12.34 -14.35
N LEU A 293 -24.54 -12.18 -15.51
CA LEU A 293 -24.07 -12.79 -16.76
C LEU A 293 -22.72 -12.20 -17.19
N GLU A 294 -22.55 -10.89 -17.13
CA GLU A 294 -21.28 -10.21 -17.42
C GLU A 294 -20.16 -10.62 -16.44
N ALA A 295 -20.49 -10.83 -15.16
CA ALA A 295 -19.54 -11.35 -14.17
C ALA A 295 -19.19 -12.83 -14.38
N SER A 296 -20.10 -13.62 -14.95
CA SER A 296 -19.89 -15.05 -15.25
C SER A 296 -19.16 -15.30 -16.58
N MET A 297 -19.10 -14.30 -17.44
CA MET A 297 -18.39 -14.40 -18.72
C MET A 297 -16.88 -14.25 -18.48
N PRO A 298 -16.06 -15.23 -18.88
CA PRO A 298 -14.61 -15.09 -18.77
C PRO A 298 -14.19 -13.86 -19.56
N THR A 299 -13.39 -13.00 -18.94
CA THR A 299 -12.88 -11.79 -19.58
C THR A 299 -12.23 -12.15 -20.92
N PRO A 300 -12.38 -11.32 -21.97
CA PRO A 300 -11.77 -11.60 -23.28
C PRO A 300 -10.25 -11.84 -23.19
N ALA A 301 -9.59 -11.26 -22.19
CA ALA A 301 -8.19 -11.50 -21.86
C ALA A 301 -7.89 -12.94 -21.41
N PHE A 302 -8.81 -13.58 -20.68
CA PHE A 302 -8.69 -14.98 -20.25
C PHE A 302 -8.93 -15.94 -21.42
N GLN A 303 -9.87 -15.62 -22.32
CA GLN A 303 -10.06 -16.36 -23.57
C GLN A 303 -8.84 -16.27 -24.51
N ALA A 304 -8.17 -15.10 -24.56
CA ALA A 304 -6.93 -14.94 -25.32
C ALA A 304 -5.76 -15.78 -24.75
N LEU A 305 -5.74 -16.00 -23.43
CA LEU A 305 -4.74 -16.85 -22.74
C LEU A 305 -4.99 -18.35 -22.98
N LEU A 306 -6.25 -18.79 -23.02
CA LEU A 306 -6.58 -20.20 -23.32
C LEU A 306 -6.20 -20.60 -24.76
N ASN A 307 -6.33 -19.69 -25.73
CA ASN A 307 -5.97 -19.95 -27.13
C ASN A 307 -4.46 -19.97 -27.39
N GLN A 308 -3.61 -19.71 -26.38
CA GLN A 308 -2.15 -19.70 -26.51
C GLN A 308 -1.46 -20.95 -25.95
N GLN A 309 -2.17 -22.02 -25.59
CA GLN A 309 -1.48 -23.29 -25.28
C GLN A 309 -0.93 -23.93 -26.57
N PRO A 310 0.41 -24.15 -26.67
CA PRO A 310 0.99 -24.85 -27.81
C PRO A 310 0.62 -26.33 -27.77
N GLN A 311 0.20 -26.86 -28.93
CA GLN A 311 -0.01 -28.27 -29.17
C GLN A 311 1.26 -29.05 -28.79
N THR A 312 1.17 -29.86 -27.73
CA THR A 312 2.18 -30.84 -27.40
C THR A 312 2.28 -31.85 -28.54
N GLN A 313 3.49 -31.95 -29.06
CA GLN A 313 3.87 -32.77 -30.20
C GLN A 313 3.52 -34.24 -29.95
N THR A 314 2.74 -34.82 -30.85
CA THR A 314 2.61 -36.26 -31.04
C THR A 314 3.96 -36.85 -31.48
N PRO A 315 4.45 -37.94 -30.86
CA PRO A 315 5.68 -38.60 -31.30
C PRO A 315 5.49 -39.33 -32.65
N PRO A 316 6.53 -39.41 -33.50
CA PRO A 316 6.44 -40.02 -34.83
C PRO A 316 6.40 -41.56 -34.78
N PRO A 317 5.79 -42.21 -35.79
CA PRO A 317 5.69 -43.67 -35.86
C PRO A 317 7.04 -44.33 -36.19
N PRO A 318 7.27 -45.58 -35.74
CA PRO A 318 8.52 -46.29 -35.98
C PRO A 318 8.66 -46.75 -37.44
N THR A 319 9.84 -46.50 -38.00
CA THR A 319 10.30 -46.89 -39.32
C THR A 319 10.33 -48.42 -39.44
N GLN A 320 9.59 -49.00 -40.38
CA GLN A 320 9.72 -50.42 -40.73
C GLN A 320 10.97 -50.62 -41.60
N GLU A 321 11.91 -51.38 -41.05
CA GLU A 321 13.13 -51.84 -41.69
C GLU A 321 12.78 -52.96 -42.69
N VAL A 322 13.12 -52.74 -43.96
CA VAL A 322 13.01 -53.72 -45.04
C VAL A 322 14.17 -54.70 -44.89
N ALA A 323 13.87 -55.97 -44.61
CA ALA A 323 14.82 -57.07 -44.75
C ALA A 323 14.27 -58.08 -45.75
N GLN A 324 15.14 -58.41 -46.72
CA GLN A 324 14.96 -59.38 -47.81
C GLN A 324 14.93 -60.82 -47.30
#